data_AF-A0A174UGR3-F1
#
_entry.id   AF-A0A174UGR3-F1
#
_cell.length_a   1.000
_cell.length_b   1.000
_cell.length_c   1.000
_cell.angle_alpha   90.00
_cell.angle_beta   90.00
_cell.angle_gamma   90.00
#
_symmetry.space_group_name_H-M   'P 1'
#
loop_
_entity.id
_entity.type
_entity.pdbx_description
1 polymer ?
#
loop_
_entity_poly.entity_id
_entity_poly.type
_entity_poly.pdbx_seq_one_letter_code
_entity_poly.pdbx_strand_id
1 'polypeptide(L)'
;MVQNLTNDSYTFAPDIIHADITKKNGTTETLRVYSNEAFQKKIKRQQAWASALYGLSAGLNAGMAGYQTSYVTTRSYNGYTYTQPVTTYNSTAAYQANMAATTQLMVLSKQMEQDKKIREEGYLKKTTIHSSEGIFGYMNVEREKGTVMRVVIPVNGENYGFHWDVANKKK
;
A
#
# COMPACT_ATOMS: atom_id res chain seq x y z
N MET A 1 15.90 -6.59 -18.43
CA MET A 1 16.02 -5.43 -19.32
C MET A 1 15.54 -5.86 -20.69
N VAL A 2 14.67 -5.08 -21.33
CA VAL A 2 14.22 -5.34 -22.71
C VAL A 2 14.82 -4.25 -23.60
N GLN A 3 15.47 -4.64 -24.70
CA GLN A 3 16.15 -3.73 -25.61
C GLN A 3 15.50 -3.76 -26.99
N ASN A 4 15.43 -2.60 -27.65
CA ASN A 4 15.06 -2.51 -29.05
C ASN A 4 16.30 -2.76 -29.92
N LEU A 5 16.41 -3.97 -30.46
CA LEU A 5 17.52 -4.38 -31.34
C LEU A 5 17.26 -4.08 -32.83
N THR A 6 16.25 -3.27 -33.14
CA THR A 6 15.91 -2.90 -34.52
C THR A 6 16.33 -1.46 -34.82
N ASN A 7 16.42 -1.10 -36.11
CA ASN A 7 16.77 0.26 -36.56
C ASN A 7 15.63 1.27 -36.45
N ASP A 8 14.41 0.82 -36.12
CA ASP A 8 13.20 1.65 -36.09
C ASP A 8 12.76 1.97 -34.66
N SER A 9 12.18 3.15 -34.49
CA SER A 9 11.61 3.58 -33.19
C SER A 9 10.30 2.83 -32.91
N TYR A 10 10.17 2.25 -31.72
CA TYR A 10 8.98 1.54 -31.29
C TYR A 10 8.25 2.30 -30.19
N THR A 11 6.93 2.50 -30.35
CA THR A 11 6.11 3.01 -29.26
C THR A 11 5.69 1.85 -28.37
N PHE A 12 6.36 1.70 -27.22
CA PHE A 12 5.98 0.74 -26.21
C PHE A 12 4.74 1.22 -25.46
N ALA A 13 3.71 0.38 -25.41
CA ALA A 13 2.50 0.61 -24.63
C ALA A 13 2.34 -0.50 -23.59
N PRO A 14 2.20 -0.21 -22.29
CA PRO A 14 2.10 -1.24 -21.26
C PRO A 14 0.93 -2.23 -21.42
N ASP A 15 -0.11 -1.85 -22.16
CA ASP A 15 -1.32 -2.66 -22.38
C ASP A 15 -1.07 -3.89 -23.26
N ILE A 16 0.05 -3.93 -24.00
CA ILE A 16 0.45 -5.10 -24.82
C ILE A 16 1.08 -6.21 -23.98
N ILE A 17 1.35 -5.96 -22.70
CA ILE A 17 2.01 -6.92 -21.83
C ILE A 17 0.98 -7.96 -21.39
N HIS A 18 1.35 -9.22 -21.55
CA HIS A 18 0.55 -10.34 -21.09
C HIS A 18 1.22 -10.99 -19.88
N ALA A 19 0.42 -11.35 -18.88
CA ALA A 19 0.90 -12.11 -17.74
C ALA A 19 -0.02 -13.30 -17.52
N ASP A 20 0.58 -14.47 -17.29
CA ASP A 20 -0.14 -15.72 -17.05
C ASP A 20 0.39 -16.37 -15.77
N ILE A 21 -0.49 -17.08 -15.06
CA ILE A 21 -0.15 -17.89 -13.91
C ILE A 21 -0.48 -19.35 -14.18
N THR A 22 0.48 -20.23 -13.98
CA THR A 22 0.25 -21.67 -13.93
C THR A 22 -0.13 -22.05 -12.51
N LYS A 23 -1.29 -22.69 -12.33
CA LYS A 23 -1.79 -23.19 -11.05
C LYS A 23 -1.21 -24.58 -10.73
N LYS A 24 -1.36 -25.02 -9.47
CA LYS A 24 -0.88 -26.35 -9.02
C LYS A 24 -1.53 -27.53 -9.76
N ASN A 25 -2.74 -27.35 -10.25
CA ASN A 25 -3.49 -28.31 -11.07
C ASN A 25 -3.06 -28.30 -12.55
N GLY A 26 -2.06 -27.49 -12.94
CA GLY A 26 -1.55 -27.38 -14.30
C GLY A 26 -2.34 -26.43 -15.21
N THR A 27 -3.44 -25.82 -14.75
CA THR A 27 -4.19 -24.84 -15.57
C THR A 27 -3.49 -23.49 -15.59
N THR A 28 -3.46 -22.85 -16.76
CA THR A 28 -2.92 -21.50 -16.92
C THR A 28 -4.05 -20.49 -16.99
N GLU A 29 -3.94 -19.40 -16.24
CA GLU A 29 -4.90 -18.29 -16.26
C GLU A 29 -4.20 -16.97 -16.55
N THR A 30 -4.84 -16.12 -17.35
CA THR A 30 -4.31 -14.79 -17.66
C THR A 30 -4.59 -13.83 -16.52
N LEU A 31 -3.54 -13.18 -16.05
CA LEU A 31 -3.56 -12.18 -15.00
C LEU A 31 -3.75 -10.79 -15.57
N ARG A 32 -4.47 -9.96 -14.82
CA ARG A 32 -4.59 -8.55 -15.12
C ARG A 32 -3.29 -7.82 -14.82
N VAL A 33 -2.69 -7.24 -15.85
CA VAL A 33 -1.62 -6.25 -15.70
C VAL A 33 -2.26 -4.89 -15.45
N TYR A 34 -1.83 -4.19 -14.40
CA TYR A 34 -2.38 -2.88 -14.07
C TYR A 34 -1.69 -1.79 -14.91
N SER A 35 -2.47 -0.90 -15.50
CA SER A 35 -1.94 0.37 -16.02
C SER A 35 -1.46 1.25 -14.85
N ASN A 36 -0.60 2.23 -15.14
CA ASN A 36 -0.13 3.18 -14.13
C ASN A 36 -1.32 3.85 -13.42
N GLU A 37 -2.30 4.35 -14.17
CA GLU A 37 -3.48 5.01 -13.62
C GLU A 37 -4.31 4.09 -12.72
N ALA A 38 -4.56 2.85 -13.16
CA ALA A 38 -5.32 1.88 -12.38
C ALA A 38 -4.61 1.54 -11.07
N PHE A 39 -3.28 1.39 -11.10
CA PHE A 39 -2.47 1.15 -9.92
C PHE A 39 -2.44 2.36 -8.98
N GLN A 40 -2.28 3.58 -9.51
CA GLN A 40 -2.33 4.82 -8.73
C GLN A 40 -3.69 5.00 -8.05
N LYS A 41 -4.80 4.70 -8.74
CA LYS A 41 -6.15 4.72 -8.15
C LYS A 41 -6.29 3.72 -7.00
N LYS A 42 -5.71 2.52 -7.15
CA LYS A 42 -5.69 1.49 -6.10
C LYS A 42 -4.90 1.96 -4.87
N ILE A 43 -3.71 2.54 -5.06
CA ILE A 43 -2.90 3.12 -3.98
C ILE A 43 -3.68 4.23 -3.27
N LYS A 44 -4.23 5.21 -4.00
CA LYS A 44 -5.00 6.31 -3.41
C LYS A 44 -6.15 5.81 -2.54
N ARG A 45 -6.87 4.78 -2.99
CA ARG A 45 -7.96 4.17 -2.22
C ARG A 45 -7.45 3.53 -0.93
N GLN A 46 -6.34 2.80 -0.99
CA GLN A 46 -5.72 2.20 0.21
C GLN A 46 -5.22 3.26 1.19
N GLN A 47 -4.59 4.33 0.69
CA GLN A 47 -4.13 5.46 1.49
C GLN A 47 -5.31 6.17 2.16
N ALA A 48 -6.41 6.42 1.43
CA ALA A 48 -7.62 7.02 1.98
C ALA A 48 -8.21 6.19 3.14
N TRP A 49 -8.26 4.87 2.98
CA TRP A 49 -8.70 3.97 4.07
C TRP A 49 -7.76 3.96 5.26
N ALA A 50 -6.45 3.94 5.03
CA ALA A 50 -5.46 4.00 6.10
C ALA A 50 -5.55 5.33 6.87
N SER A 51 -5.69 6.45 6.16
CA SER A 51 -5.89 7.77 6.77
C SER A 51 -7.21 7.86 7.55
N ALA A 52 -8.29 7.27 7.03
CA ALA A 52 -9.58 7.22 7.73
C ALA A 52 -9.48 6.40 9.03
N LEU A 53 -8.87 5.22 8.98
CA LEU A 53 -8.66 4.38 10.16
C LEU A 53 -7.73 5.07 11.17
N TYR A 54 -6.67 5.73 10.69
CA TYR A 54 -5.77 6.48 11.55
C TYR A 54 -6.50 7.64 12.23
N GLY A 55 -7.25 8.44 11.46
CA GLY A 55 -8.06 9.54 11.99
C GLY A 55 -9.08 9.07 13.03
N LEU A 56 -9.73 7.93 12.80
CA LEU A 56 -10.62 7.29 13.77
C LEU A 56 -9.84 6.93 15.04
N SER A 57 -8.73 6.19 14.91
CA SER A 57 -7.93 5.74 16.06
C SER A 57 -7.35 6.91 16.87
N ALA A 58 -6.90 7.96 16.18
CA ALA A 58 -6.40 9.18 16.76
C ALA A 58 -7.49 9.93 17.53
N GLY A 59 -8.70 10.02 16.95
CA GLY A 59 -9.86 10.63 17.61
C GLY A 59 -10.31 9.86 18.86
N LEU A 60 -10.33 8.52 18.79
CA LEU A 60 -10.62 7.69 19.96
C LEU A 60 -9.54 7.83 21.04
N ASN A 61 -8.27 7.76 20.68
CA ASN A 61 -7.16 7.91 21.61
C ASN A 61 -7.14 9.31 22.25
N ALA A 62 -7.38 10.36 21.49
CA ALA A 62 -7.44 11.73 22.01
C ALA A 62 -8.67 11.93 22.92
N GLY A 63 -9.81 11.34 22.57
CA GLY A 63 -11.02 11.36 23.37
C GLY A 63 -10.88 10.62 24.69
N MET A 64 -10.09 9.54 24.74
CA MET A 64 -9.84 8.75 25.95
C MET A 64 -8.63 9.22 26.76
N ALA A 65 -7.61 9.82 26.15
CA ALA A 65 -6.38 10.27 26.81
C ALA A 65 -6.60 11.40 27.83
N GLY A 66 -7.72 12.12 27.72
CA GLY A 66 -8.14 13.08 28.74
C GLY A 66 -8.71 12.42 29.99
N TYR A 67 -9.14 11.16 29.96
CA TYR A 67 -9.80 10.52 31.09
C TYR A 67 -8.83 9.62 31.86
N GLN A 68 -8.67 9.89 33.16
CA GLN A 68 -7.94 9.03 34.09
C GLN A 68 -8.92 8.43 35.09
N THR A 69 -9.05 7.10 35.12
CA THR A 69 -9.86 6.38 36.12
C THR A 69 -8.97 5.97 37.28
N SER A 70 -9.29 6.43 38.49
CA SER A 70 -8.62 6.04 39.73
C SER A 70 -9.62 5.39 40.68
N TYR A 71 -9.20 4.38 41.44
CA TYR A 71 -10.06 3.74 42.44
C TYR A 71 -9.79 4.36 43.80
N VAL A 72 -10.82 4.95 44.42
CA VAL A 72 -10.71 5.55 45.75
C VAL A 72 -11.49 4.68 46.72
N THR A 73 -10.79 4.19 47.75
CA THR A 73 -11.38 3.38 48.83
C THR A 73 -11.63 4.27 50.03
N THR A 74 -12.91 4.43 50.40
CA THR A 74 -13.34 5.29 51.50
C THR A 74 -14.01 4.45 52.60
N ARG A 75 -13.76 4.81 53.86
CA ARG A 75 -14.36 4.15 55.03
C ARG A 75 -15.57 4.94 55.49
N SER A 76 -16.74 4.30 55.51
CA SER A 76 -17.98 4.84 56.07
C SER A 76 -17.85 5.05 57.57
N TYR A 77 -18.63 6.00 58.10
CA TYR A 77 -18.78 6.24 59.54
C TYR A 77 -19.19 4.97 60.32
N ASN A 78 -19.92 4.06 59.68
CA ASN A 78 -20.30 2.75 60.25
C ASN A 78 -19.23 1.64 60.07
N GLY A 79 -17.99 1.97 59.69
CA GLY A 79 -16.87 1.03 59.58
C GLY A 79 -16.79 0.23 58.27
N TYR A 80 -17.83 0.28 57.43
CA TYR A 80 -17.82 -0.35 56.11
C TYR A 80 -16.88 0.35 55.14
N THR A 81 -16.08 -0.42 54.42
CA THR A 81 -15.13 0.11 53.43
C THR A 81 -15.72 -0.09 52.03
N TYR A 82 -15.79 0.98 51.23
CA TYR A 82 -16.32 0.90 49.87
C TYR A 82 -15.32 1.52 48.89
N THR A 83 -15.14 0.86 47.75
CA THR A 83 -14.26 1.31 46.66
C THR A 83 -15.12 1.81 45.52
N GLN A 84 -14.86 3.04 45.07
CA GLN A 84 -15.58 3.65 43.95
C GLN A 84 -14.60 4.13 42.87
N PRO A 85 -14.91 3.90 41.58
CA PRO A 85 -14.12 4.48 40.50
C PRO A 85 -14.39 5.98 40.41
N VAL A 86 -13.33 6.78 40.36
CA VAL A 86 -13.36 8.22 40.12
C VAL A 86 -12.68 8.48 38.78
N THR A 87 -13.42 9.05 37.83
CA THR A 87 -12.86 9.51 36.55
C THR A 87 -12.53 11.00 36.66
N THR A 88 -11.31 11.37 36.29
CA THR A 88 -10.88 12.77 36.21
C THR A 88 -10.53 13.12 34.78
N TYR A 89 -11.01 14.27 34.31
CA TYR A 89 -10.71 14.76 32.97
C TYR A 89 -9.56 15.77 33.00
N ASN A 90 -8.49 15.49 32.27
CA ASN A 90 -7.34 16.35 32.07
C ASN A 90 -7.36 16.93 30.65
N SER A 91 -7.80 18.19 30.53
CA SER A 91 -7.86 18.93 29.26
C SER A 91 -6.49 19.13 28.61
N THR A 92 -5.43 19.27 29.40
CA THR A 92 -4.06 19.43 28.87
C THR A 92 -3.54 18.15 28.23
N ALA A 93 -3.85 16.99 28.81
CA ALA A 93 -3.50 15.68 28.25
C ALA A 93 -4.27 15.41 26.94
N ALA A 94 -5.58 15.72 26.91
CA ALA A 94 -6.39 15.62 25.69
C ALA A 94 -5.86 16.54 24.58
N TYR A 95 -5.48 17.78 24.89
CA TYR A 95 -4.92 18.71 23.91
C TYR A 95 -3.58 18.23 23.34
N GLN A 96 -2.67 17.74 24.19
CA GLN A 96 -1.38 17.18 23.75
C GLN A 96 -1.58 15.96 22.85
N ALA A 97 -2.53 15.07 23.19
CA ALA A 97 -2.87 13.92 22.36
C ALA A 97 -3.40 14.32 20.97
N ASN A 98 -4.27 15.35 20.90
CA ASN A 98 -4.77 15.88 19.63
C ASN A 98 -3.65 16.51 18.78
N MET A 99 -2.72 17.24 19.39
CA MET A 99 -1.57 17.81 18.67
C MET A 99 -0.66 16.72 18.12
N ALA A 100 -0.29 15.73 18.96
CA ALA A 100 0.54 14.60 18.55
C ALA A 100 -0.09 13.80 17.41
N ALA A 101 -1.40 13.51 17.51
CA ALA A 101 -2.17 12.87 16.46
C ALA A 101 -2.15 13.67 15.14
N THR A 102 -2.32 14.98 15.22
CA THR A 102 -2.31 15.88 14.05
C THR A 102 -0.94 15.91 13.38
N THR A 103 0.14 16.02 14.16
CA THR A 103 1.50 15.96 13.64
C THR A 103 1.78 14.63 12.97
N GLN A 104 1.38 13.51 13.58
CA GLN A 104 1.56 12.18 13.01
C GLN A 104 0.78 12.03 11.68
N LEU A 105 -0.45 12.55 11.60
CA LEU A 105 -1.23 12.58 10.36
C LEU A 105 -0.53 13.38 9.25
N MET A 106 0.07 14.52 9.58
CA MET A 106 0.81 15.33 8.61
C MET A 106 2.09 14.65 8.11
N VAL A 107 2.82 13.98 9.00
CA VAL A 107 4.02 13.23 8.61
C VAL A 107 3.62 12.04 7.72
N LEU A 108 2.58 11.31 8.10
CA LEU A 108 2.04 10.20 7.32
C LEU A 108 1.58 10.66 5.93
N SER A 109 0.88 11.79 5.83
CA SER A 109 0.40 12.30 4.53
C SER A 109 1.56 12.67 3.59
N LYS A 110 2.59 13.36 4.11
CA LYS A 110 3.81 13.68 3.35
C LYS A 110 4.54 12.43 2.88
N GLN A 111 4.69 11.44 3.75
CA GLN A 111 5.36 10.18 3.41
C GLN A 111 4.58 9.41 2.33
N MET A 112 3.25 9.34 2.45
CA MET A 112 2.37 8.71 1.45
C MET A 112 2.46 9.37 0.08
N GLU A 113 2.58 10.70 0.03
CA GLU A 113 2.73 11.45 -1.22
C GLU A 113 4.10 11.19 -1.86
N GLN A 114 5.17 11.20 -1.06
CA GLN A 114 6.52 10.89 -1.52
C GLN A 114 6.60 9.45 -2.07
N ASP A 115 6.07 8.46 -1.33
CA ASP A 115 6.00 7.07 -1.76
C ASP A 115 5.24 6.92 -3.08
N LYS A 116 4.13 7.66 -3.22
CA LYS A 116 3.34 7.67 -4.45
C LYS A 116 4.17 8.20 -5.62
N LYS A 117 4.90 9.30 -5.44
CA LYS A 117 5.72 9.91 -6.48
C LYS A 117 6.85 8.97 -6.94
N ILE A 118 7.58 8.39 -6.00
CA ILE A 118 8.66 7.43 -6.28
C ILE A 118 8.12 6.23 -7.07
N ARG A 119 6.97 5.68 -6.64
CA ARG A 119 6.32 4.56 -7.34
C ARG A 119 5.82 4.94 -8.72
N GLU A 120 5.39 6.18 -8.92
CA GLU A 120 4.91 6.68 -10.20
C GLU A 120 6.03 6.90 -11.21
N GLU A 121 7.19 7.40 -10.76
CA GLU A 121 8.38 7.61 -11.59
C GLU A 121 9.00 6.29 -12.04
N GLY A 122 9.05 5.27 -11.18
CA GLY A 122 9.60 3.96 -11.52
C GLY A 122 8.65 3.01 -12.29
N TYR A 123 7.39 3.42 -12.51
CA TYR A 123 6.41 2.58 -13.20
C TYR A 123 6.59 2.61 -14.71
N LEU A 124 6.42 1.47 -15.37
CA LEU A 124 6.47 1.39 -16.83
C LEU A 124 5.34 2.22 -17.47
N LYS A 125 5.71 3.27 -18.19
CA LYS A 125 4.80 4.17 -18.92
C LYS A 125 4.93 3.98 -20.42
N LYS A 126 3.91 4.45 -21.16
CA LYS A 126 3.99 4.54 -22.62
C LYS A 126 5.18 5.42 -23.00
N THR A 127 6.13 4.86 -23.71
CA THR A 127 7.40 5.50 -24.05
C THR A 127 7.81 5.08 -25.46
N THR A 128 8.48 5.97 -26.17
CA THR A 128 9.09 5.65 -27.46
C THR A 128 10.50 5.14 -27.20
N ILE A 129 10.82 3.94 -27.65
CA ILE A 129 12.15 3.35 -27.58
C ILE A 129 12.82 3.57 -28.92
N HIS A 130 13.90 4.34 -28.95
CA HIS A 130 14.71 4.48 -30.16
C HIS A 130 15.60 3.24 -30.36
N SER A 131 16.25 3.15 -31.52
CA SER A 131 17.15 2.03 -31.82
C SER A 131 18.26 1.92 -30.76
N SER A 132 18.55 0.70 -30.30
CA SER A 132 19.54 0.40 -29.25
C SER A 132 19.23 0.96 -27.85
N GLU A 133 18.06 1.56 -27.63
CA GLU A 133 17.59 1.94 -26.30
C GLU A 133 16.89 0.76 -25.61
N GLY A 134 16.99 0.73 -24.28
CA GLY A 134 16.33 -0.26 -23.43
C GLY A 134 15.36 0.40 -22.47
N ILE A 135 14.22 -0.26 -22.22
CA ILE A 135 13.29 0.14 -21.17
C ILE A 135 13.60 -0.64 -19.89
N PHE A 136 13.56 0.08 -18.78
CA PHE A 136 13.53 -0.48 -17.43
C PHE A 136 12.41 0.18 -16.62
N GLY A 137 11.85 -0.57 -15.67
CA GLY A 137 10.78 -0.10 -14.80
C GLY A 137 10.04 -1.28 -14.18
N TYR A 138 9.08 -0.97 -13.32
CA TYR A 138 8.24 -1.96 -12.66
C TYR A 138 6.81 -1.91 -13.19
N MET A 139 6.13 -3.05 -13.16
CA MET A 139 4.70 -3.17 -13.40
C MET A 139 4.06 -3.95 -12.25
N ASN A 140 2.79 -3.66 -11.98
CA ASN A 140 1.99 -4.46 -11.05
C ASN A 140 1.11 -5.44 -11.82
N VAL A 141 1.19 -6.70 -11.42
CA VAL A 141 0.34 -7.78 -11.90
C VAL A 141 -0.55 -8.23 -10.76
N GLU A 142 -1.79 -8.58 -11.07
CA GLU A 142 -2.71 -9.19 -10.11
C GLU A 142 -2.10 -10.42 -9.46
N ARG A 143 -2.16 -10.49 -8.13
CA ARG A 143 -1.59 -11.61 -7.40
C ARG A 143 -2.61 -12.75 -7.35
N GLU A 144 -2.28 -13.84 -8.01
CA GLU A 144 -3.01 -15.12 -7.91
C GLU A 144 -2.15 -16.23 -7.33
N LYS A 145 -2.80 -17.25 -6.78
CA LYS A 145 -2.11 -18.43 -6.25
C LYS A 145 -1.73 -19.36 -7.40
N GLY A 146 -0.44 -19.64 -7.54
CA GLY A 146 0.06 -20.60 -8.52
C GLY A 146 1.47 -21.08 -8.21
N THR A 147 2.06 -21.76 -9.19
CA THR A 147 3.43 -22.27 -9.16
C THR A 147 4.37 -21.40 -9.97
N VAL A 148 3.99 -21.03 -11.20
CA VAL A 148 4.85 -20.26 -12.10
C VAL A 148 4.08 -19.09 -12.69
N MET A 149 4.64 -17.88 -12.57
CA MET A 149 4.14 -16.69 -13.26
C MET A 149 5.00 -16.41 -14.49
N ARG A 150 4.37 -16.23 -15.64
CA ARG A 150 5.02 -15.87 -16.91
C ARG A 150 4.55 -14.49 -17.33
N VAL A 151 5.47 -13.60 -17.66
CA VAL A 151 5.16 -12.29 -18.25
C VAL A 151 5.79 -12.23 -19.63
N VAL A 152 5.01 -11.86 -20.63
CA VAL A 152 5.43 -11.73 -22.02
C VAL A 152 5.33 -10.26 -22.42
N ILE A 153 6.46 -9.71 -22.85
CA ILE A 153 6.58 -8.34 -23.33
C ILE A 153 6.90 -8.39 -24.83
N PRO A 154 5.94 -8.14 -25.71
CA PRO A 154 6.21 -8.03 -27.14
C PRO A 154 6.91 -6.69 -27.45
N VAL A 155 8.03 -6.74 -28.18
CA VAL A 155 8.75 -5.56 -28.69
C VAL A 155 9.15 -5.82 -30.13
N ASN A 156 8.64 -5.01 -31.06
CA ASN A 156 8.92 -5.12 -32.51
C ASN A 156 8.77 -6.55 -33.08
N GLY A 157 7.73 -7.27 -32.65
CA GLY A 157 7.44 -8.63 -33.12
C GLY A 157 8.16 -9.75 -32.36
N GLU A 158 9.13 -9.42 -31.52
CA GLU A 158 9.84 -10.36 -30.65
C GLU A 158 9.20 -10.43 -29.26
N ASN A 159 8.97 -11.65 -28.77
CA ASN A 159 8.32 -11.90 -27.48
C ASN A 159 9.34 -12.16 -26.37
N TYR A 160 9.54 -11.17 -25.49
CA TYR A 160 10.41 -11.32 -24.33
C TYR A 160 9.64 -11.94 -23.16
N GLY A 161 9.87 -13.23 -22.91
CA GLY A 161 9.23 -13.98 -21.83
C GLY A 161 10.08 -14.04 -20.56
N PHE A 162 9.52 -13.61 -19.43
CA PHE A 162 10.11 -13.72 -18.11
C PHE A 162 9.32 -14.70 -17.26
N HIS A 163 10.00 -15.60 -16.57
CA HIS A 163 9.38 -16.63 -15.72
C HIS A 163 9.81 -16.44 -14.28
N TRP A 164 8.86 -16.49 -13.36
CA TRP A 164 9.09 -16.47 -11.94
C TRP A 164 8.45 -17.68 -11.27
N ASP A 165 9.24 -18.40 -10.49
CA ASP A 165 8.69 -19.34 -9.53
C ASP A 165 8.03 -18.58 -8.37
N VAL A 166 6.73 -18.81 -8.23
CA VAL A 166 5.87 -18.24 -7.19
C VAL A 166 5.32 -19.32 -6.25
N ALA A 167 5.73 -20.58 -6.42
CA ALA A 167 5.40 -21.66 -5.53
C ALA A 167 6.01 -21.37 -4.15
N ASN A 168 5.14 -21.08 -3.17
CA ASN A 168 5.52 -20.91 -1.77
C ASN A 168 6.66 -19.88 -1.53
N LYS A 169 6.55 -18.66 -2.07
CA LYS A 169 7.24 -17.54 -1.41
C LYS A 169 6.60 -17.34 -0.03
N LYS A 170 7.24 -17.90 1.01
CA LYS A 170 6.92 -17.60 2.41
C LYS A 170 6.89 -16.09 2.55
N LYS A 171 5.77 -15.58 3.07
CA LYS A 171 5.58 -14.17 3.40
C LYS A 171 6.61 -13.72 4.42
#